data_AF-A0A507D3X5-F1
#
_entry.id   AF-A0A507D3X5-F1
#
_cell.length_a   1.000
_cell.length_b   1.000
_cell.length_c   1.000
_cell.angle_alpha   90.00
_cell.angle_beta   90.00
_cell.angle_gamma   90.00
#
_symmetry.space_group_name_H-M   'P 1'
#
loop_
_entity.id
_entity.type
_entity.pdbx_description
1 polymer ?
#
loop_
_entity_poly.entity_id
_entity_poly.type
_entity_poly.pdbx_seq_one_letter_code
_entity_poly.pdbx_strand_id
1 'polypeptide(L)'
;MLHDGKINLLVSIIDVSPAVWATASSPAAFCTALDAILMYYNAHLAFSHGSQVAVITSGLARCQYVYPSPVPISNETIRPGSAYENFWQVKEAIHQNIRKGAPAPTMQHGPRHNPDTLPDDTAARPGMASALAMALSYINKRKNHSHGVPFHSRILVLSVSPDNAGEYVGLMNASFSAQKSAIPIDVCRLMCGPSVFLGQAAYLTKGVYLELSDMKTLLQTLITVFMADTQSRDYLVLPASENVDLRAACFCHRQIVNRAFVCSVCLAAFCDYHPVCPTCKTTFSISTVIDPKATSTRATIPIPKSTN
;
A
#
# COMPACT_ATOMS: atom_id res chain seq x y z
N MET A 1 4.40 32.68 -23.44
CA MET A 1 4.81 31.29 -23.77
C MET A 1 4.87 30.55 -22.45
N LEU A 2 3.79 29.84 -22.11
CA LEU A 2 3.61 29.19 -20.81
C LEU A 2 4.59 28.01 -20.70
N HIS A 3 5.38 27.97 -19.64
CA HIS A 3 6.12 26.77 -19.22
C HIS A 3 5.10 25.71 -18.77
N ASP A 4 4.41 25.08 -19.72
CA ASP A 4 3.43 24.01 -19.48
C ASP A 4 4.12 22.64 -19.31
N GLY A 5 5.25 22.65 -18.58
CA GLY A 5 6.13 21.50 -18.44
C GLY A 5 5.83 20.63 -17.22
N LYS A 6 4.87 20.95 -16.34
CA LYS A 6 4.69 20.21 -15.08
C LYS A 6 4.32 18.75 -15.34
N ILE A 7 5.15 17.82 -14.86
CA ILE A 7 4.87 16.38 -14.93
C ILE A 7 4.08 15.99 -13.68
N ASN A 8 2.90 15.40 -13.89
CA ASN A 8 2.06 14.86 -12.82
C ASN A 8 2.00 13.34 -12.96
N LEU A 9 2.77 12.62 -12.17
CA LEU A 9 2.81 11.16 -12.21
C LEU A 9 1.87 10.56 -11.15
N LEU A 10 0.85 9.83 -11.60
CA LEU A 10 0.05 8.95 -10.78
C LEU A 10 0.59 7.52 -10.89
N VAL A 11 1.07 6.96 -9.78
CA VAL A 11 1.38 5.52 -9.69
C VAL A 11 0.24 4.83 -8.96
N SER A 12 -0.45 3.93 -9.63
CA SER A 12 -1.55 3.16 -9.06
C SER A 12 -1.13 1.73 -8.77
N ILE A 13 -1.39 1.28 -7.55
CA ILE A 13 -1.17 -0.10 -7.10
C ILE A 13 -2.55 -0.76 -6.98
N ILE A 14 -2.81 -1.78 -7.78
CA ILE A 14 -4.07 -2.52 -7.78
C ILE A 14 -3.86 -3.89 -7.15
N ASP A 15 -4.59 -4.20 -6.10
CA ASP A 15 -4.65 -5.53 -5.51
C ASP A 15 -5.56 -6.45 -6.36
N VAL A 16 -4.96 -7.51 -6.91
CA VAL A 16 -5.59 -8.43 -7.87
C VAL A 16 -5.75 -9.83 -7.26
N SER A 17 -5.77 -9.94 -5.94
CA SER A 17 -5.86 -11.23 -5.23
C SER A 17 -7.15 -11.98 -5.60
N PRO A 18 -7.07 -13.08 -6.38
CA PRO A 18 -8.27 -13.73 -6.92
C PRO A 18 -9.19 -14.30 -5.84
N ALA A 19 -8.61 -14.78 -4.73
CA ALA A 19 -9.36 -15.33 -3.60
C ALA A 19 -10.32 -14.29 -2.99
N VAL A 20 -9.89 -13.03 -2.90
CA VAL A 20 -10.69 -11.96 -2.29
C VAL A 20 -11.74 -11.46 -3.28
N TRP A 21 -11.36 -11.29 -4.55
CA TRP A 21 -12.32 -10.94 -5.60
C TRP A 21 -13.38 -12.02 -5.83
N ALA A 22 -13.09 -13.30 -5.56
CA ALA A 22 -14.07 -14.38 -5.59
C ALA A 22 -15.10 -14.32 -4.46
N THR A 23 -14.78 -13.67 -3.32
CA THR A 23 -15.75 -13.44 -2.24
C THR A 23 -16.71 -12.29 -2.53
N ALA A 24 -16.51 -11.56 -3.63
CA ALA A 24 -17.42 -10.51 -4.05
C ALA A 24 -18.81 -11.05 -4.38
N SER A 25 -19.84 -10.27 -4.05
CA SER A 25 -21.24 -10.63 -4.32
C SER A 25 -21.56 -10.79 -5.81
N SER A 26 -20.71 -10.26 -6.70
CA SER A 26 -20.89 -10.37 -8.15
C SER A 26 -19.62 -10.90 -8.82
N PRO A 27 -19.73 -11.89 -9.73
CA PRO A 27 -18.58 -12.38 -10.49
C PRO A 27 -17.98 -11.33 -11.43
N ALA A 28 -18.74 -10.25 -11.73
CA ALA A 28 -18.27 -9.13 -12.54
C ALA A 28 -17.65 -7.99 -11.71
N ALA A 29 -17.59 -8.11 -10.37
CA ALA A 29 -17.14 -7.03 -9.49
C ALA A 29 -15.75 -6.50 -9.84
N PHE A 30 -14.81 -7.40 -10.16
CA PHE A 30 -13.46 -7.01 -10.58
C PHE A 30 -13.46 -6.22 -11.91
N CYS A 31 -14.22 -6.67 -12.90
CA CYS A 31 -14.33 -5.97 -14.19
C CYS A 31 -14.94 -4.59 -14.02
N THR A 32 -16.04 -4.48 -13.25
CA THR A 32 -16.67 -3.18 -12.96
C THR A 32 -15.73 -2.24 -12.19
N ALA A 33 -14.95 -2.78 -11.24
CA ALA A 33 -13.92 -2.01 -10.53
C ALA A 33 -12.86 -1.48 -11.50
N LEU A 34 -12.36 -2.37 -12.37
CA LEU A 34 -11.34 -2.04 -13.35
C LEU A 34 -11.84 -0.97 -14.33
N ASP A 35 -13.08 -1.06 -14.80
CA ASP A 35 -13.68 -0.05 -15.68
C ASP A 35 -13.77 1.33 -15.00
N ALA A 36 -14.16 1.37 -13.72
CA ALA A 36 -14.16 2.61 -12.93
C ALA A 36 -12.74 3.18 -12.75
N ILE A 37 -11.76 2.33 -12.49
CA ILE A 37 -10.35 2.71 -12.35
C ILE A 37 -9.79 3.25 -13.68
N LEU A 38 -10.10 2.60 -14.80
CA LEU A 38 -9.70 3.03 -16.13
C LEU A 38 -10.33 4.38 -16.50
N MET A 39 -11.60 4.59 -16.16
CA MET A 39 -12.26 5.89 -16.33
C MET A 39 -11.55 6.98 -15.53
N TYR A 40 -11.16 6.68 -14.30
CA TYR A 40 -10.37 7.59 -13.47
C TYR A 40 -8.99 7.90 -14.08
N TYR A 41 -8.29 6.91 -14.65
CA TYR A 41 -7.02 7.15 -15.36
C TYR A 41 -7.21 8.04 -16.58
N ASN A 42 -8.26 7.82 -17.38
CA ASN A 42 -8.58 8.66 -18.51
C ASN A 42 -8.85 10.11 -18.05
N ALA A 43 -9.58 10.30 -16.95
CA ALA A 43 -9.81 11.62 -16.38
C ALA A 43 -8.50 12.28 -15.91
N HIS A 44 -7.59 11.54 -15.27
CA HIS A 44 -6.29 12.06 -14.83
C HIS A 44 -5.39 12.46 -16.00
N LEU A 45 -5.34 11.64 -17.05
CA LEU A 45 -4.59 11.92 -18.28
C LEU A 45 -5.21 13.09 -19.06
N ALA A 46 -6.54 13.26 -19.01
CA ALA A 46 -7.23 14.40 -19.61
C ALA A 46 -7.01 15.71 -18.84
N PHE A 47 -6.70 15.64 -17.53
CA PHE A 47 -6.62 16.81 -16.66
C PHE A 47 -5.45 17.75 -17.00
N SER A 48 -4.32 17.22 -17.47
CA SER A 48 -3.13 18.01 -17.85
C SER A 48 -2.29 17.27 -18.87
N HIS A 49 -1.65 17.99 -19.79
CA HIS A 49 -0.81 17.40 -20.84
C HIS A 49 0.45 16.71 -20.30
N GLY A 50 0.92 17.10 -19.11
CA GLY A 50 2.04 16.45 -18.41
C GLY A 50 1.62 15.30 -17.49
N SER A 51 0.32 14.96 -17.43
CA SER A 51 -0.17 13.84 -16.62
C SER A 51 0.29 12.51 -17.19
N GLN A 52 0.78 11.65 -16.31
CA GLN A 52 1.29 10.32 -16.64
C GLN A 52 0.75 9.31 -15.63
N VAL A 53 0.50 8.09 -16.08
CA VAL A 53 0.04 7.00 -15.23
C VAL A 53 1.07 5.87 -15.27
N ALA A 54 1.30 5.23 -14.13
CA ALA A 54 1.93 3.92 -14.04
C ALA A 54 1.04 3.01 -13.21
N VAL A 55 0.89 1.76 -13.62
CA VAL A 55 0.02 0.77 -12.96
C VAL A 55 0.86 -0.44 -12.58
N ILE A 56 0.83 -0.78 -11.30
CA ILE A 56 1.46 -1.94 -10.70
C ILE A 56 0.37 -2.81 -10.10
N THR A 57 0.44 -4.12 -10.29
CA THR A 57 -0.48 -5.04 -9.63
C THR A 57 0.20 -5.78 -8.50
N SER A 58 -0.50 -5.91 -7.37
CA SER A 58 -0.14 -6.80 -6.27
C SER A 58 -1.00 -8.06 -6.38
N GLY A 59 -0.39 -9.20 -6.68
CA GLY A 59 -1.06 -10.52 -6.68
C GLY A 59 -0.48 -11.43 -5.59
N LEU A 60 -0.94 -12.68 -5.49
CA LEU A 60 -0.48 -13.65 -4.45
C LEU A 60 0.92 -14.24 -4.69
N ALA A 61 1.39 -14.31 -5.94
CA ALA A 61 2.70 -14.90 -6.29
C ALA A 61 3.74 -13.94 -6.94
N ARG A 62 3.29 -12.84 -7.59
CA ARG A 62 4.16 -11.77 -8.08
C ARG A 62 3.52 -10.37 -7.96
N CYS A 63 4.35 -9.34 -7.77
CA CYS A 63 4.01 -7.97 -8.13
C CYS A 63 4.59 -7.68 -9.51
N GLN A 64 3.84 -7.01 -10.39
CA GLN A 64 4.29 -6.76 -11.77
C GLN A 64 3.86 -5.37 -12.25
N TYR A 65 4.66 -4.79 -13.15
CA TYR A 65 4.26 -3.60 -13.91
C TYR A 65 3.23 -4.01 -14.96
N VAL A 66 2.05 -3.43 -14.87
CA VAL A 66 1.00 -3.55 -15.87
C VAL A 66 1.15 -2.44 -16.91
N TYR A 67 1.50 -1.25 -16.46
CA TYR A 67 1.82 -0.11 -17.32
C TYR A 67 2.88 0.78 -16.64
N PRO A 68 3.88 1.33 -17.35
CA PRO A 68 4.23 1.05 -18.74
C PRO A 68 4.68 -0.40 -18.94
N SER A 69 4.20 -1.02 -20.01
CA SER A 69 4.55 -2.39 -20.38
C SER A 69 5.84 -2.40 -21.22
N PRO A 70 6.83 -3.25 -20.92
CA PRO A 70 7.95 -3.48 -21.84
C PRO A 70 7.52 -4.27 -23.08
N VAL A 71 6.38 -4.98 -23.00
CA VAL A 71 5.81 -5.74 -24.12
C VAL A 71 4.93 -4.81 -24.97
N PRO A 72 5.21 -4.66 -26.27
CA PRO A 72 4.38 -3.88 -27.17
C PRO A 72 2.95 -4.47 -27.24
N ILE A 73 1.96 -3.59 -27.37
CA ILE A 73 0.54 -3.97 -27.50
C ILE A 73 0.39 -4.84 -28.75
N SER A 74 -0.28 -5.99 -28.65
CA SER A 74 -0.54 -6.83 -29.82
C SER A 74 -1.39 -6.06 -30.84
N ASN A 75 -1.02 -6.12 -32.12
CA ASN A 75 -1.72 -5.43 -33.22
C ASN A 75 -3.13 -6.00 -33.52
N GLU A 76 -3.65 -6.89 -32.69
CA GLU A 76 -4.93 -7.59 -32.91
C GLU A 76 -6.14 -6.68 -32.68
N THR A 77 -6.00 -5.63 -31.88
CA THR A 77 -7.11 -4.72 -31.55
C THR A 77 -7.03 -3.43 -32.35
N ILE A 78 -8.03 -3.20 -33.21
CA ILE A 78 -8.17 -1.98 -34.01
C ILE A 78 -8.62 -0.83 -33.09
N ARG A 79 -7.86 0.26 -33.09
CA ARG A 79 -8.23 1.49 -32.38
C ARG A 79 -9.52 2.08 -32.97
N PRO A 80 -10.56 2.33 -32.17
CA PRO A 80 -11.72 3.10 -32.61
C PRO A 80 -11.32 4.52 -33.03
N GLY A 81 -11.86 5.04 -34.13
CA GLY A 81 -11.50 6.37 -34.64
C GLY A 81 -11.81 7.53 -33.68
N SER A 82 -12.74 7.35 -32.75
CA SER A 82 -13.12 8.31 -31.72
C SER A 82 -12.28 8.22 -30.44
N ALA A 83 -11.42 7.21 -30.31
CA ALA A 83 -10.63 7.01 -29.09
C ALA A 83 -9.33 7.82 -29.15
N TYR A 84 -9.05 8.55 -28.07
CA TYR A 84 -7.76 9.22 -27.89
C TYR A 84 -6.64 8.19 -27.73
N GLU A 85 -5.54 8.38 -28.47
CA GLU A 85 -4.46 7.38 -28.60
C GLU A 85 -3.91 6.92 -27.25
N ASN A 86 -3.53 7.86 -26.38
CA ASN A 86 -2.93 7.50 -25.09
C ASN A 86 -3.91 6.75 -24.19
N PHE A 87 -5.21 7.09 -24.22
CA PHE A 87 -6.23 6.40 -23.42
C PHE A 87 -6.44 4.98 -23.91
N TRP A 88 -6.49 4.82 -25.24
CA TRP A 88 -6.59 3.51 -25.87
C TRP A 88 -5.40 2.62 -25.52
N GLN A 89 -4.18 3.12 -25.69
CA GLN A 89 -2.95 2.38 -25.39
C GLN A 89 -2.89 1.93 -23.92
N VAL A 90 -3.17 2.86 -22.99
CA VAL A 90 -3.19 2.56 -21.54
C VAL A 90 -4.23 1.51 -21.22
N LYS A 91 -5.46 1.68 -21.72
CA LYS A 91 -6.56 0.73 -21.50
C LYS A 91 -6.20 -0.67 -22.00
N GLU A 92 -5.74 -0.78 -23.24
CA GLU A 92 -5.46 -2.08 -23.85
C GLU A 92 -4.28 -2.77 -23.17
N ALA A 93 -3.18 -2.03 -22.91
CA ALA A 93 -2.04 -2.58 -22.17
C ALA A 93 -2.45 -3.12 -20.79
N ILE A 94 -3.32 -2.40 -20.07
CA ILE A 94 -3.82 -2.83 -18.76
C ILE A 94 -4.65 -4.11 -18.88
N HIS A 95 -5.63 -4.15 -19.77
CA HIS A 95 -6.47 -5.35 -19.96
C HIS A 95 -5.64 -6.57 -20.36
N GLN A 96 -4.71 -6.42 -21.31
CA GLN A 96 -3.86 -7.52 -21.76
C GLN A 96 -2.95 -8.03 -20.65
N ASN A 97 -2.28 -7.14 -19.91
CA ASN A 97 -1.31 -7.53 -18.88
C ASN A 97 -1.97 -8.06 -17.61
N ILE A 98 -3.18 -7.60 -17.27
CA ILE A 98 -3.96 -8.20 -16.19
C ILE A 98 -4.43 -9.61 -16.59
N ARG A 99 -4.90 -9.80 -17.83
CA ARG A 99 -5.31 -11.14 -18.33
C ARG A 99 -4.14 -12.13 -18.40
N LYS A 100 -2.98 -11.71 -18.90
CA LYS A 100 -1.73 -12.50 -18.90
C LYS A 100 -1.20 -12.73 -17.48
N GLY A 101 -1.46 -11.77 -16.60
CA GLY A 101 -1.09 -11.76 -15.19
C GLY A 101 -1.87 -12.76 -14.34
N ALA A 102 -3.14 -13.00 -14.70
CA ALA A 102 -4.00 -13.97 -14.04
C ALA A 102 -3.39 -15.39 -14.18
N PRO A 103 -3.29 -16.16 -13.08
CA PRO A 103 -2.81 -17.53 -13.18
C PRO A 103 -3.76 -18.33 -14.08
N ALA A 104 -3.21 -19.01 -15.09
CA ALA A 104 -3.94 -20.06 -15.79
C ALA A 104 -4.39 -21.11 -14.76
N PRO A 105 -5.56 -21.77 -14.94
CA PRO A 105 -5.99 -22.87 -14.09
C PRO A 105 -5.13 -24.11 -14.40
N THR A 106 -3.85 -24.06 -14.09
CA THR A 106 -2.96 -25.21 -14.19
C THR A 106 -3.18 -26.02 -12.92
N MET A 107 -3.80 -27.20 -13.09
CA MET A 107 -3.86 -28.23 -12.06
C MET A 107 -2.45 -28.42 -11.47
N GLN A 108 -2.30 -28.14 -10.18
CA GLN A 108 -1.05 -28.40 -9.46
C GLN A 108 -0.86 -29.92 -9.33
N HIS A 109 -0.17 -30.53 -10.30
CA HIS A 109 0.78 -31.59 -9.99
C HIS A 109 2.11 -30.92 -9.64
N GLY A 110 2.24 -30.48 -8.38
CA GLY A 110 3.54 -30.14 -7.81
C GLY A 110 4.35 -31.42 -7.54
N PRO A 111 5.69 -31.36 -7.61
CA PRO A 111 6.52 -32.52 -7.28
C PRO A 111 6.32 -32.87 -5.81
N ARG A 112 6.11 -34.16 -5.53
CA ARG A 112 5.97 -34.74 -4.19
C ARG A 112 7.16 -34.32 -3.32
N HIS A 113 6.94 -33.45 -2.34
CA HIS A 113 7.93 -33.11 -1.32
C HIS A 113 7.96 -34.22 -0.25
N ASN A 114 9.17 -34.62 0.15
CA ASN A 114 9.43 -35.55 1.26
C ASN A 114 8.79 -35.06 2.58
N PRO A 115 8.30 -35.96 3.44
CA PRO A 115 7.57 -35.60 4.66
C PRO A 115 8.42 -35.09 5.83
N ASP A 116 9.75 -34.92 5.69
CA ASP A 116 10.64 -34.66 6.84
C ASP A 116 11.23 -33.23 6.91
N THR A 117 10.79 -32.31 6.05
CA THR A 117 11.14 -30.88 6.18
C THR A 117 9.99 -30.10 6.79
N LEU A 118 10.26 -29.45 7.93
CA LEU A 118 9.42 -28.45 8.58
C LEU A 118 8.72 -27.54 7.55
N PRO A 119 7.45 -27.14 7.76
CA PRO A 119 6.75 -26.29 6.81
C PRO A 119 7.51 -24.98 6.65
N ASP A 120 8.13 -24.79 5.51
CA ASP A 120 8.76 -23.53 5.12
C ASP A 120 7.61 -22.55 4.77
N ASP A 121 7.20 -21.74 5.74
CA ASP A 121 6.18 -20.68 5.64
C ASP A 121 6.53 -19.55 4.62
N THR A 122 7.53 -19.77 3.77
CA THR A 122 8.05 -18.81 2.77
C THR A 122 7.46 -18.97 1.37
N ALA A 123 6.56 -19.94 1.16
CA ALA A 123 5.86 -20.10 -0.11
C ALA A 123 4.76 -19.02 -0.30
N ALA A 124 5.13 -17.99 -1.07
CA ALA A 124 4.31 -16.99 -1.78
C ALA A 124 3.87 -15.73 -1.01
N ARG A 125 4.68 -14.65 -1.08
CA ARG A 125 4.20 -13.27 -0.85
C ARG A 125 4.97 -12.18 -1.64
N PRO A 126 4.61 -11.88 -2.89
CA PRO A 126 4.38 -10.48 -3.28
C PRO A 126 3.39 -9.78 -2.34
N GLY A 127 3.91 -8.84 -1.58
CA GLY A 127 3.13 -8.03 -0.67
C GLY A 127 2.83 -6.63 -1.21
N MET A 128 1.95 -5.93 -0.52
CA MET A 128 1.74 -4.48 -0.73
C MET A 128 3.06 -3.71 -0.52
N ALA A 129 3.90 -4.19 0.40
CA ALA A 129 5.24 -3.67 0.64
C ALA A 129 6.15 -3.70 -0.60
N SER A 130 6.17 -4.82 -1.35
CA SER A 130 6.96 -4.92 -2.58
C SER A 130 6.40 -4.04 -3.69
N ALA A 131 5.08 -3.94 -3.81
CA ALA A 131 4.45 -3.06 -4.79
C ALA A 131 4.79 -1.57 -4.52
N LEU A 132 4.78 -1.14 -3.25
CA LEU A 132 5.19 0.20 -2.86
C LEU A 132 6.68 0.44 -3.12
N ALA A 133 7.55 -0.52 -2.82
CA ALA A 133 8.98 -0.39 -3.11
C ALA A 133 9.25 -0.22 -4.62
N MET A 134 8.54 -0.97 -5.47
CA MET A 134 8.60 -0.81 -6.92
C MET A 134 8.07 0.56 -7.37
N ALA A 135 6.94 1.00 -6.82
CA ALA A 135 6.37 2.32 -7.12
C ALA A 135 7.36 3.44 -6.80
N LEU A 136 7.95 3.42 -5.60
CA LEU A 136 8.93 4.42 -5.16
C LEU A 136 10.19 4.41 -6.02
N SER A 137 10.68 3.22 -6.37
CA SER A 137 11.85 3.06 -7.25
C SER A 137 11.57 3.63 -8.65
N TYR A 138 10.38 3.37 -9.19
CA TYR A 138 9.93 3.91 -10.48
C TYR A 138 9.83 5.43 -10.46
N ILE A 139 9.21 5.99 -9.41
CA ILE A 139 9.09 7.44 -9.22
C ILE A 139 10.47 8.07 -9.15
N ASN A 140 11.40 7.51 -8.36
CA ASN A 140 12.75 8.04 -8.22
C ASN A 140 13.51 8.02 -9.56
N LYS A 141 13.37 6.93 -10.33
CA LYS A 141 13.93 6.84 -11.68
C LYS A 141 13.38 7.94 -12.59
N ARG A 142 12.05 8.13 -12.62
CA ARG A 142 11.42 9.18 -13.46
C ARG A 142 11.83 10.58 -13.03
N LYS A 143 11.86 10.85 -11.72
CA LYS A 143 12.31 12.12 -11.15
C LYS A 143 13.73 12.47 -11.60
N ASN A 144 14.64 11.50 -11.61
CA ASN A 144 16.01 11.70 -12.08
C ASN A 144 16.10 11.96 -13.58
N HIS A 145 15.22 11.36 -14.40
CA HIS A 145 15.19 11.61 -15.84
C HIS A 145 14.58 12.96 -16.25
N SER A 146 13.79 13.60 -15.37
CA SER A 146 13.06 14.84 -15.66
C SER A 146 13.87 16.12 -15.39
N HIS A 147 15.19 16.11 -15.58
CA HIS A 147 16.12 17.21 -15.26
C HIS A 147 15.56 18.60 -15.63
N GLY A 148 15.27 19.42 -14.60
CA GLY A 148 14.85 20.82 -14.75
C GLY A 148 13.32 21.05 -14.85
N VAL A 149 12.52 19.99 -14.85
CA VAL A 149 11.06 20.08 -14.97
C VAL A 149 10.39 19.86 -13.60
N PRO A 150 9.41 20.68 -13.20
CA PRO A 150 8.70 20.46 -11.94
C PRO A 150 7.93 19.12 -11.99
N PHE A 151 8.31 18.21 -11.10
CA PHE A 151 7.82 16.84 -11.06
C PHE A 151 7.01 16.60 -9.79
N HIS A 152 5.74 16.30 -9.96
CA HIS A 152 4.82 15.91 -8.89
C HIS A 152 4.47 14.44 -9.07
N SER A 153 4.49 13.69 -7.97
CA SER A 153 4.15 12.27 -7.97
C SER A 153 3.26 11.93 -6.79
N ARG A 154 2.29 11.06 -7.03
CA ARG A 154 1.40 10.51 -6.00
C ARG A 154 1.22 9.01 -6.21
N ILE A 155 1.00 8.30 -5.11
CA ILE A 155 0.72 6.86 -5.13
C ILE A 155 -0.74 6.66 -4.73
N LEU A 156 -1.52 5.98 -5.57
CA LEU A 156 -2.86 5.52 -5.21
C LEU A 156 -2.82 4.00 -4.99
N VAL A 157 -3.31 3.55 -3.86
CA VAL A 157 -3.32 2.15 -3.45
C VAL A 157 -4.78 1.69 -3.38
N LEU A 158 -5.14 0.78 -4.28
CA LEU A 158 -6.43 0.10 -4.30
C LEU A 158 -6.25 -1.27 -3.68
N SER A 159 -6.72 -1.42 -2.45
CA SER A 159 -6.48 -2.61 -1.65
C SER A 159 -7.78 -3.30 -1.28
N VAL A 160 -7.81 -4.63 -1.41
CA VAL A 160 -8.97 -5.47 -1.12
C VAL A 160 -8.61 -6.55 -0.10
N SER A 161 -7.37 -7.04 -0.11
CA SER A 161 -6.89 -8.15 0.71
C SER A 161 -6.58 -7.73 2.14
N PRO A 162 -6.86 -8.58 3.14
CA PRO A 162 -6.60 -8.25 4.55
C PRO A 162 -5.12 -7.98 4.82
N ASP A 163 -4.86 -7.22 5.89
CA ASP A 163 -3.51 -6.88 6.33
C ASP A 163 -2.74 -8.15 6.75
N ASN A 164 -1.51 -8.27 6.24
CA ASN A 164 -0.59 -9.32 6.64
C ASN A 164 0.50 -8.75 7.54
N ALA A 165 0.54 -9.21 8.80
CA ALA A 165 1.49 -8.72 9.80
C ALA A 165 2.96 -8.97 9.41
N GLY A 166 3.23 -9.95 8.54
CA GLY A 166 4.58 -10.20 8.02
C GLY A 166 5.13 -9.11 7.11
N GLU A 167 4.27 -8.31 6.49
CA GLU A 167 4.68 -7.23 5.58
C GLU A 167 4.85 -5.89 6.27
N TYR A 168 4.45 -5.77 7.55
CA TYR A 168 4.44 -4.53 8.29
C TYR A 168 5.76 -3.76 8.18
N VAL A 169 6.89 -4.42 8.46
CA VAL A 169 8.21 -3.77 8.42
C VAL A 169 8.52 -3.25 7.02
N GLY A 170 8.23 -4.04 5.98
CA GLY A 170 8.43 -3.63 4.59
C GLY A 170 7.55 -2.44 4.18
N LEU A 171 6.27 -2.49 4.58
CA LEU A 171 5.30 -1.43 4.32
C LEU A 171 5.70 -0.12 5.01
N MET A 172 6.12 -0.18 6.27
CA MET A 172 6.55 0.99 7.03
C MET A 172 7.84 1.59 6.48
N ASN A 173 8.84 0.76 6.14
CA ASN A 173 10.07 1.23 5.52
C ASN A 173 9.80 1.95 4.19
N ALA A 174 8.88 1.40 3.37
CA ALA A 174 8.44 2.05 2.14
C ALA A 174 7.71 3.38 2.43
N SER A 175 6.83 3.40 3.45
CA SER A 175 6.07 4.60 3.83
C SER A 175 6.96 5.73 4.35
N PHE A 176 7.97 5.42 5.18
CA PHE A 176 8.98 6.41 5.62
C PHE A 176 9.84 6.92 4.46
N SER A 177 10.16 6.04 3.50
CA SER A 177 10.88 6.44 2.29
C SER A 177 10.03 7.37 1.40
N ALA A 178 8.72 7.11 1.31
CA ALA A 178 7.76 7.97 0.63
C ALA A 178 7.63 9.33 1.33
N GLN A 179 7.54 9.34 2.66
CA GLN A 179 7.50 10.56 3.47
C GLN A 179 8.75 11.42 3.26
N LYS A 180 9.94 10.81 3.28
CA LYS A 180 11.21 11.51 3.01
C LYS A 180 11.25 12.11 1.60
N SER A 181 10.61 11.45 0.64
CA SER A 181 10.52 11.89 -0.75
C SER A 181 9.35 12.87 -0.99
N ALA A 182 8.58 13.19 0.05
CA ALA A 182 7.36 14.00 -0.01
C ALA A 182 6.31 13.47 -1.02
N ILE A 183 6.15 12.15 -1.09
CA ILE A 183 5.19 11.49 -1.98
C ILE A 183 3.98 11.06 -1.13
N PRO A 184 2.78 11.61 -1.36
CA PRO A 184 1.58 11.17 -0.66
C PRO A 184 1.15 9.78 -1.14
N ILE A 185 0.78 8.92 -0.18
CA ILE A 185 0.18 7.61 -0.42
C ILE A 185 -1.30 7.70 -0.08
N ASP A 186 -2.12 7.69 -1.13
CA ASP A 186 -3.56 7.61 -1.02
C ASP A 186 -4.01 6.16 -1.01
N VAL A 187 -4.94 5.81 -0.12
CA VAL A 187 -5.43 4.45 0.06
C VAL A 187 -6.93 4.44 -0.11
N CYS A 188 -7.39 3.65 -1.08
CA CYS A 188 -8.79 3.32 -1.27
C CYS A 188 -8.97 1.83 -0.93
N ARG A 189 -9.65 1.58 0.19
CA ARG A 189 -9.94 0.24 0.68
C ARG A 189 -11.30 -0.21 0.16
N LEU A 190 -11.34 -1.36 -0.49
CA LEU A 190 -12.56 -1.93 -1.07
C LEU A 190 -12.97 -3.20 -0.32
N MET A 191 -14.27 -3.35 -0.03
CA MET A 191 -14.92 -4.60 0.39
C MET A 191 -14.47 -5.24 1.72
N CYS A 192 -13.29 -4.88 2.21
CA CYS A 192 -12.71 -5.37 3.44
C CYS A 192 -12.66 -4.21 4.44
N GLY A 193 -12.87 -4.54 5.72
CA GLY A 193 -12.85 -3.56 6.81
C GLY A 193 -11.53 -2.80 6.95
N PRO A 194 -11.40 -1.98 8.00
CA PRO A 194 -10.32 -1.02 8.12
C PRO A 194 -8.95 -1.70 8.20
N SER A 195 -8.00 -1.20 7.39
CA SER A 195 -6.60 -1.60 7.43
C SER A 195 -5.82 -0.68 8.36
N VAL A 196 -5.19 -1.24 9.38
CA VAL A 196 -4.36 -0.47 10.31
C VAL A 196 -3.08 -0.03 9.61
N PHE A 197 -2.45 -0.94 8.86
CA PHE A 197 -1.13 -0.67 8.29
C PHE A 197 -1.18 0.33 7.13
N LEU A 198 -2.18 0.21 6.23
CA LEU A 198 -2.36 1.19 5.16
C LEU A 198 -2.90 2.52 5.68
N GLY A 199 -3.70 2.49 6.76
CA GLY A 199 -4.11 3.71 7.48
C GLY A 199 -2.90 4.47 8.03
N GLN A 200 -1.96 3.77 8.67
CA GLN A 200 -0.68 4.35 9.12
C GLN A 200 0.13 4.93 7.95
N ALA A 201 0.22 4.20 6.83
CA ALA A 201 0.96 4.65 5.65
C ALA A 201 0.39 5.96 5.05
N ALA A 202 -0.93 6.05 4.91
CA ALA A 202 -1.60 7.27 4.46
C ALA A 202 -1.36 8.43 5.43
N TYR A 203 -1.52 8.21 6.73
CA TYR A 203 -1.29 9.24 7.74
C TYR A 203 0.14 9.79 7.74
N LEU A 204 1.15 8.90 7.70
CA LEU A 204 2.56 9.30 7.71
C LEU A 204 2.96 10.13 6.47
N THR A 205 2.33 9.86 5.33
CA THR A 205 2.61 10.54 4.07
C THR A 205 1.68 11.72 3.79
N LYS A 206 0.76 12.06 4.72
CA LYS A 206 -0.30 13.06 4.54
C LYS A 206 -1.19 12.76 3.32
N GLY A 207 -1.41 11.49 3.04
CA GLY A 207 -2.36 11.01 2.02
C GLY A 207 -3.77 10.83 2.59
N VAL A 208 -4.70 10.48 1.71
CA VAL A 208 -6.10 10.23 2.08
C VAL A 208 -6.34 8.74 2.24
N TYR A 209 -6.96 8.34 3.35
CA TYR A 209 -7.46 6.98 3.56
C TYR A 209 -8.98 6.98 3.49
N LEU A 210 -9.55 6.11 2.66
CA LEU A 210 -10.99 5.97 2.56
C LEU A 210 -11.41 4.52 2.37
N GLU A 211 -12.47 4.15 3.08
CA GLU A 211 -13.11 2.85 3.00
C GLU A 211 -14.39 2.94 2.17
N LEU A 212 -14.56 2.00 1.25
CA LEU A 212 -15.74 1.89 0.40
C LEU A 212 -16.45 0.56 0.62
N SER A 213 -17.70 0.66 1.07
CA SER A 213 -18.60 -0.49 1.24
C SER A 213 -19.25 -0.91 -0.09
N ASP A 214 -19.51 0.03 -1.01
CA ASP A 214 -20.16 -0.25 -2.31
C ASP A 214 -19.25 0.07 -3.50
N MET A 215 -19.06 -0.93 -4.36
CA MET A 215 -18.31 -0.83 -5.61
C MET A 215 -18.93 0.16 -6.60
N LYS A 216 -20.25 0.38 -6.56
CA LYS A 216 -20.91 1.34 -7.46
C LYS A 216 -20.47 2.78 -7.19
N THR A 217 -20.11 3.09 -5.95
CA THR A 217 -19.64 4.43 -5.53
C THR A 217 -18.15 4.66 -5.80
N LEU A 218 -17.44 3.64 -6.29
CA LEU A 218 -15.99 3.68 -6.53
C LEU A 218 -15.60 4.82 -7.47
N LEU A 219 -16.23 4.92 -8.65
CA LEU A 219 -15.88 5.95 -9.62
C LEU A 219 -16.11 7.36 -9.08
N GLN A 220 -17.27 7.57 -8.44
CA GLN A 220 -17.62 8.85 -7.82
C GLN A 220 -16.55 9.25 -6.79
N THR A 221 -16.12 8.30 -5.97
CA THR A 221 -15.09 8.52 -4.95
C THR A 221 -13.72 8.82 -5.56
N LEU A 222 -13.30 8.03 -6.56
CA LEU A 222 -12.04 8.23 -7.28
C LEU A 222 -11.94 9.63 -7.88
N ILE A 223 -13.01 10.11 -8.49
CA ILE A 223 -13.06 11.45 -9.09
C ILE A 223 -13.14 12.53 -8.00
N THR A 224 -13.97 12.36 -6.98
CA THR A 224 -14.22 13.45 -6.02
C THR A 224 -13.06 13.66 -5.05
N VAL A 225 -12.46 12.57 -4.55
CA VAL A 225 -11.45 12.62 -3.49
C VAL A 225 -10.04 12.50 -4.06
N PHE A 226 -9.81 11.52 -4.94
CA PHE A 226 -8.45 11.17 -5.38
C PHE A 226 -7.99 11.93 -6.63
N MET A 227 -8.88 12.62 -7.34
CA MET A 227 -8.50 13.42 -8.51
C MET A 227 -7.69 14.66 -8.14
N ALA A 228 -8.01 15.32 -7.04
CA ALA A 228 -7.38 16.58 -6.63
C ALA A 228 -5.85 16.48 -6.54
N ASP A 229 -5.16 17.47 -7.14
CA ASP A 229 -3.71 17.62 -7.04
C ASP A 229 -3.30 17.93 -5.59
N THR A 230 -2.07 17.57 -5.20
CA THR A 230 -1.58 17.72 -3.83
C THR A 230 -1.73 19.15 -3.31
N GLN A 231 -1.50 20.16 -4.16
CA GLN A 231 -1.63 21.58 -3.81
C GLN A 231 -3.09 22.02 -3.62
N SER A 232 -4.01 21.41 -4.37
CA SER A 232 -5.43 21.75 -4.27
C SER A 232 -6.09 21.15 -3.03
N ARG A 233 -5.47 20.15 -2.40
CA ARG A 233 -6.00 19.49 -1.19
C ARG A 233 -6.08 20.43 0.01
N ASP A 234 -5.21 21.42 0.10
CA ASP A 234 -5.24 22.41 1.20
C ASP A 234 -6.51 23.26 1.19
N TYR A 235 -7.18 23.36 0.03
CA TYR A 235 -8.44 24.09 -0.14
C TYR A 235 -9.68 23.20 -0.07
N LEU A 236 -9.50 21.88 0.05
CA LEU A 236 -10.59 20.91 0.07
C LEU A 236 -10.74 20.32 1.46
N VAL A 237 -11.97 20.21 1.93
CA VAL A 237 -12.29 19.45 3.15
C VAL A 237 -12.37 17.98 2.76
N LEU A 238 -11.25 17.29 2.91
CA LEU A 238 -11.14 15.85 2.67
C LEU A 238 -11.51 15.07 3.94
N PRO A 239 -11.99 13.81 3.82
CA PRO A 239 -12.29 12.98 4.97
C PRO A 239 -11.03 12.83 5.84
N ALA A 240 -11.14 13.23 7.10
CA ALA A 240 -10.05 13.13 8.06
C ALA A 240 -9.79 11.66 8.40
N SER A 241 -8.51 11.29 8.52
CA SER A 241 -8.09 9.97 9.01
C SER A 241 -8.27 9.91 10.54
N GLU A 242 -9.51 9.91 11.01
CA GLU A 242 -9.83 9.75 12.42
C GLU A 242 -9.68 8.26 12.79
N ASN A 243 -8.83 7.96 13.78
CA ASN A 243 -8.53 6.63 14.33
C ASN A 243 -7.40 5.82 13.67
N VAL A 244 -6.28 6.47 13.35
CA VAL A 244 -5.04 5.73 13.03
C VAL A 244 -4.38 5.26 14.32
N ASP A 245 -4.37 3.94 14.51
CA ASP A 245 -3.66 3.29 15.60
C ASP A 245 -2.16 3.26 15.28
N LEU A 246 -1.32 3.95 16.07
CA LEU A 246 0.14 4.02 15.90
C LEU A 246 0.91 3.07 16.83
N ARG A 247 0.22 2.12 17.47
CA ARG A 247 0.85 1.16 18.37
C ARG A 247 1.84 0.25 17.63
N ALA A 248 2.91 -0.11 18.32
CA ALA A 248 3.92 -1.01 17.78
C ALA A 248 3.44 -2.46 17.76
N ALA A 249 3.82 -3.20 16.74
CA ALA A 249 3.67 -4.65 16.69
C ALA A 249 4.92 -5.34 17.27
N CYS A 250 4.73 -6.36 18.10
CA CYS A 250 5.85 -7.08 18.70
C CYS A 250 6.51 -8.04 17.69
N PHE A 251 7.84 -8.13 17.68
CA PHE A 251 8.59 -8.96 16.73
C PHE A 251 8.42 -10.47 16.95
N CYS A 252 7.97 -10.91 18.14
CA CYS A 252 7.72 -12.32 18.44
C CYS A 252 6.50 -12.86 17.68
N HIS A 253 5.35 -12.22 17.88
CA HIS A 253 4.04 -12.72 17.42
C HIS A 253 3.42 -11.86 16.31
N ARG A 254 4.03 -10.71 16.00
CA ARG A 254 3.53 -9.71 15.03
C ARG A 254 2.14 -9.16 15.39
N GLN A 255 1.83 -9.14 16.68
CA GLN A 255 0.60 -8.59 17.23
C GLN A 255 0.83 -7.20 17.81
N ILE A 256 -0.19 -6.36 17.75
CA ILE A 256 -0.16 -5.00 18.29
C ILE A 256 -0.12 -5.07 19.83
N VAL A 257 0.83 -4.37 20.45
CA VAL A 257 1.01 -4.36 21.90
C VAL A 257 0.99 -2.94 22.47
N ASN A 258 0.44 -2.81 23.68
CA ASN A 258 0.41 -1.53 24.42
C ASN A 258 1.67 -1.31 25.26
N ARG A 259 2.35 -2.38 25.68
CA ARG A 259 3.60 -2.36 26.45
C ARG A 259 4.53 -3.39 25.84
N ALA A 260 5.80 -3.03 25.69
CA ALA A 260 6.81 -3.88 25.08
C ALA A 260 8.18 -3.64 25.71
N PHE A 261 9.03 -4.67 25.70
CA PHE A 261 10.45 -4.56 26.03
C PHE A 261 11.23 -4.27 24.75
N VAL A 262 12.11 -3.26 24.77
CA VAL A 262 12.90 -2.86 23.59
C VAL A 262 14.35 -3.29 23.78
N CYS A 263 14.93 -3.93 22.76
CA CYS A 263 16.36 -4.21 22.76
C CYS A 263 17.17 -2.93 22.56
N SER A 264 18.15 -2.66 23.44
CA SER A 264 19.04 -1.51 23.33
C SER A 264 19.98 -1.52 22.11
N VAL A 265 20.17 -2.68 21.47
CA VAL A 265 21.06 -2.83 20.31
C VAL A 265 20.30 -2.72 18.99
N CYS A 266 19.25 -3.55 18.80
CA CYS A 266 18.53 -3.62 17.53
C CYS A 266 17.19 -2.87 17.52
N LEU A 267 16.78 -2.27 18.64
CA LEU A 267 15.50 -1.56 18.82
C LEU A 267 14.25 -2.43 18.55
N ALA A 268 14.41 -3.76 18.48
CA ALA A 268 13.28 -4.67 18.33
C ALA A 268 12.43 -4.67 19.60
N ALA A 269 11.10 -4.57 19.41
CA ALA A 269 10.10 -4.58 20.48
C ALA A 269 9.54 -6.00 20.69
N PHE A 270 9.54 -6.46 21.95
CA PHE A 270 9.07 -7.78 22.34
C PHE A 270 7.89 -7.70 23.30
N CYS A 271 6.98 -8.68 23.16
CA CYS A 271 5.80 -8.80 24.01
C CYS A 271 6.18 -9.13 25.47
N ASP A 272 7.18 -9.98 25.67
CA ASP A 272 7.69 -10.41 26.98
C ASP A 272 9.20 -10.19 27.11
N TYR A 273 9.69 -10.23 28.35
CA TYR A 273 11.13 -10.14 28.63
C TYR A 273 11.84 -11.44 28.21
N HIS A 274 12.88 -11.29 27.39
CA HIS A 274 13.80 -12.38 27.06
C HIS A 274 15.23 -12.03 27.51
N PRO A 275 15.98 -12.95 28.13
CA PRO A 275 17.37 -12.72 28.55
C PRO A 275 18.35 -12.63 27.38
N VAL A 276 17.96 -13.14 26.21
CA VAL A 276 18.71 -13.05 24.95
C VAL A 276 17.76 -12.54 23.88
N CYS A 277 18.18 -11.54 23.11
CA CYS A 277 17.36 -10.99 22.04
C CYS A 277 17.13 -12.04 20.92
N PRO A 278 15.88 -12.39 20.57
CA PRO A 278 15.59 -13.31 19.47
C PRO A 278 16.11 -12.84 18.10
N THR A 279 16.24 -11.52 17.91
CA THR A 279 16.63 -10.93 16.62
C THR A 279 18.15 -10.79 16.46
N CYS A 280 18.84 -10.16 17.42
CA CYS A 280 20.28 -9.89 17.34
C CYS A 280 21.15 -10.84 18.18
N LYS A 281 20.54 -11.74 18.96
CA LYS A 281 21.22 -12.70 19.85
C LYS A 281 22.10 -12.07 20.93
N THR A 282 21.95 -10.78 21.20
CA THR A 282 22.65 -10.10 22.30
C THR A 282 22.09 -10.58 23.64
N THR A 283 22.97 -10.86 24.60
CA THR A 283 22.64 -11.16 25.99
C THR A 283 22.43 -9.88 26.77
N PHE A 284 21.34 -9.79 27.53
CA PHE A 284 21.10 -8.64 28.40
C PHE A 284 21.73 -8.89 29.77
N SER A 285 22.61 -7.99 30.21
CA SER A 285 23.13 -8.03 31.58
C SER A 285 22.03 -7.64 32.56
N ILE A 286 21.71 -8.57 33.46
CA ILE A 286 20.59 -8.50 34.41
C ILE A 286 20.69 -7.35 35.43
N SER A 287 21.82 -6.65 35.48
CA SER A 287 22.04 -5.51 36.38
C SER A 287 21.11 -4.31 36.14
N THR A 288 20.33 -4.31 35.05
CA THR A 288 19.42 -3.20 34.70
C THR A 288 17.92 -3.55 34.82
N VAL A 289 17.54 -4.79 35.18
CA VAL A 289 16.14 -5.29 35.02
C VAL A 289 15.49 -5.81 36.32
N ILE A 290 16.07 -5.54 37.48
CA ILE A 290 15.39 -5.74 38.77
C ILE A 290 14.82 -4.36 39.14
N ASP A 291 13.53 -4.05 38.92
CA ASP A 291 12.39 -4.59 39.67
C ASP A 291 11.06 -4.62 38.88
N PRO A 292 10.48 -5.82 38.65
CA PRO A 292 9.04 -5.97 38.45
C PRO A 292 8.27 -6.30 39.75
N LYS A 293 8.95 -6.39 40.91
CA LYS A 293 8.33 -6.71 42.22
C LYS A 293 8.17 -5.51 43.17
N ALA A 294 8.57 -4.30 42.79
CA ALA A 294 8.31 -3.07 43.55
C ALA A 294 6.95 -2.42 43.23
N THR A 295 5.90 -3.22 43.00
CA THR A 295 4.51 -2.72 42.98
C THR A 295 3.56 -3.71 43.65
N SER A 296 3.90 -4.08 44.88
CA SER A 296 2.90 -4.37 45.92
C SER A 296 3.04 -3.32 47.01
N THR A 297 2.76 -2.06 46.68
CA THR A 297 2.18 -1.10 47.61
C THR A 297 1.56 0.01 46.77
N ARG A 298 0.29 0.25 47.07
CA ARG A 298 -0.63 1.18 46.44
C ARG A 298 -0.09 2.62 46.58
N ALA A 299 0.63 3.12 45.58
CA ALA A 299 0.96 4.54 45.47
C ALA A 299 -0.20 5.26 44.77
N THR A 300 -1.17 5.70 45.57
CA THR A 300 -2.19 6.67 45.18
C THR A 300 -1.51 7.95 44.71
N ILE A 301 -1.64 8.29 43.43
CA ILE A 301 -1.26 9.59 42.88
C ILE A 301 -2.20 10.64 43.50
N PRO A 302 -1.71 11.66 44.21
CA PRO A 302 -2.59 12.70 44.75
C PRO A 302 -3.09 13.58 43.60
N ILE A 303 -4.41 13.59 43.43
CA ILE A 303 -5.15 14.53 42.58
C ILE A 303 -4.97 15.92 43.22
N PRO A 304 -4.51 16.95 42.49
CA PRO A 304 -4.50 18.31 43.00
C PRO A 304 -5.96 18.77 43.20
N LYS A 305 -6.32 19.09 44.44
CA LYS A 305 -7.61 19.70 44.76
C LYS A 305 -7.67 21.07 44.10
N SER A 306 -8.68 21.29 43.24
CA SER A 306 -9.09 22.63 42.85
C SER A 306 -9.63 23.35 44.09
N THR A 307 -8.92 24.37 44.55
CA THR A 307 -9.49 25.35 45.47
C THR A 307 -10.34 26.34 44.66
N ASN A 308 -11.52 26.63 45.22
CA ASN A 308 -12.51 27.63 44.78
C ASN A 308 -11.91 28.93 44.24
#